data_AF-A0A5J4J0X8-F1
#
_entry.id   AF-A0A5J4J0X8-F1
#
_cell.length_a   1.000
_cell.length_b   1.000
_cell.length_c   1.000
_cell.angle_alpha   90.00
_cell.angle_beta   90.00
_cell.angle_gamma   90.00
#
_symmetry.space_group_name_H-M   'P 1'
#
loop_
_entity.id
_entity.type
_entity.pdbx_description
1 polymer ?
#
loop_
_entity_poly.entity_id
_entity_poly.type
_entity_poly.pdbx_seq_one_letter_code
_entity_poly.pdbx_strand_id
1 'polypeptide(L)'
;MYRRFAYYLILLILLIGVYGAGGLVVDEFKTGDGCPKIMHIPMCLVILICFFIPLIAHLLKKWSVLYFLFTGLAGSIALIASIMQYIGNAECPKTGSGTPMCYYSLILFSSLIILKIFYLKSKIKQ
;
A
#
# COMPACT_ATOMS: atom_id res chain seq x y z
N MET A 1 -14.70 3.14 -22.04
CA MET A 1 -13.49 2.29 -22.02
C MET A 1 -12.58 2.60 -20.82
N TYR A 2 -12.22 3.87 -20.59
CA TYR A 2 -11.29 4.31 -19.54
C TYR A 2 -11.64 3.83 -18.11
N ARG A 3 -12.93 3.78 -17.75
CA ARG A 3 -13.37 3.32 -16.42
C ARG A 3 -13.09 1.85 -16.14
N ARG A 4 -13.22 0.96 -17.14
CA ARG A 4 -12.87 -0.46 -16.99
C ARG A 4 -11.36 -0.61 -16.85
N PHE A 5 -10.59 0.15 -17.64
CA PHE A 5 -9.14 0.17 -17.56
C PHE A 5 -8.66 0.61 -16.17
N ALA A 6 -9.14 1.74 -15.64
CA ALA A 6 -8.79 2.21 -14.30
C ALA A 6 -9.19 1.22 -13.20
N TYR A 7 -10.33 0.54 -13.33
CA TYR A 7 -10.76 -0.52 -12.40
C TYR A 7 -9.74 -1.67 -12.35
N TYR A 8 -9.40 -2.24 -13.52
CA TYR A 8 -8.44 -3.35 -13.58
C TYR A 8 -7.03 -2.92 -13.15
N LEU A 9 -6.64 -1.69 -13.45
CA LEU A 9 -5.34 -1.15 -13.05
C LEU A 9 -5.24 -0.99 -11.53
N ILE A 10 -6.28 -0.44 -10.88
CA ILE A 10 -6.34 -0.37 -9.40
C ILE A 10 -6.30 -1.77 -8.79
N LEU A 11 -7.08 -2.70 -9.35
CA LEU A 11 -7.11 -4.08 -8.89
C LEU A 11 -5.71 -4.72 -8.97
N LEU A 12 -5.02 -4.55 -10.09
CA LEU A 12 -3.69 -5.10 -10.32
C LEU A 12 -2.67 -4.52 -9.35
N ILE A 13 -2.69 -3.20 -9.11
CA ILE A 13 -1.80 -2.54 -8.15
C ILE A 13 -2.06 -3.04 -6.72
N LEU A 14 -3.33 -3.22 -6.33
CA LEU A 14 -3.67 -3.76 -5.01
C LEU A 14 -3.20 -5.21 -4.84
N LEU A 15 -3.35 -6.04 -5.88
CA LEU A 15 -2.86 -7.43 -5.84
C LEU A 15 -1.34 -7.49 -5.69
N ILE A 16 -0.61 -6.64 -6.41
CA ILE A 16 0.85 -6.52 -6.28
C ILE A 16 1.22 -6.08 -4.85
N GLY A 17 0.51 -5.09 -4.30
CA GLY A 17 0.72 -4.61 -2.94
C GLY A 17 0.47 -5.68 -1.88
N VAL A 18 -0.62 -6.44 -2.00
CA VAL A 18 -0.93 -7.58 -1.11
C VAL A 18 0.13 -8.67 -1.24
N TYR A 19 0.57 -9.00 -2.45
CA TYR A 19 1.60 -10.02 -2.66
C TYR A 19 2.95 -9.60 -2.06
N GLY A 20 3.35 -8.35 -2.28
CA GLY A 20 4.59 -7.79 -1.72
C GLY A 20 4.57 -7.72 -0.19
N ALA A 21 3.51 -7.15 0.39
CA ALA A 21 3.36 -7.09 1.85
C ALA A 21 3.19 -8.49 2.47
N GLY A 22 2.50 -9.40 1.78
CA GLY A 22 2.31 -10.78 2.22
C GLY A 22 3.62 -11.56 2.26
N GLY A 23 4.49 -11.38 1.26
CA GLY A 23 5.85 -11.95 1.27
C GLY A 23 6.64 -11.50 2.50
N LEU A 24 6.62 -10.21 2.81
CA LEU A 24 7.30 -9.66 3.99
C LEU A 24 6.76 -10.21 5.31
N VAL A 25 5.45 -10.42 5.41
CA VAL A 25 4.84 -11.05 6.59
C VAL A 25 5.29 -12.51 6.71
N VAL A 26 5.33 -13.25 5.60
CA VAL A 26 5.82 -14.64 5.62
C VAL A 26 7.29 -14.72 6.03
N ASP A 27 8.12 -13.80 5.53
CA ASP A 27 9.54 -13.72 5.92
C ASP A 27 9.66 -13.37 7.41
N GLU A 28 8.88 -12.42 7.91
CA GLU A 28 8.82 -12.08 9.34
C GLU A 28 8.46 -13.30 10.22
N PHE A 29 7.50 -14.13 9.80
CA PHE A 29 7.16 -15.35 10.53
C PHE A 29 8.26 -16.44 10.48
N LYS A 30 9.11 -16.44 9.44
CA LYS A 30 10.18 -17.43 9.26
C LYS A 30 11.49 -17.03 9.92
N THR A 31 11.89 -15.77 9.78
CA THR A 31 13.20 -15.27 10.22
C THR A 31 13.11 -14.38 11.45
N GLY A 32 11.95 -13.78 11.73
CA GLY A 32 11.78 -12.81 12.80
C GLY A 32 12.35 -11.42 12.49
N ASP A 33 12.87 -11.20 11.27
CA ASP A 33 13.55 -9.98 10.82
C ASP A 33 13.06 -9.53 9.42
N GLY A 34 11.84 -9.89 9.04
CA GLY A 34 11.25 -9.52 7.75
C GLY A 34 10.86 -8.04 7.69
N CYS A 35 10.55 -7.42 8.82
CA CYS A 35 10.07 -6.04 8.87
C CYS A 35 10.33 -5.35 10.22
N PRO A 36 10.53 -4.02 10.24
CA PRO A 36 10.63 -3.27 11.50
C PRO A 36 9.40 -3.47 12.39
N LYS A 37 9.67 -3.70 13.67
CA LYS A 37 8.67 -3.83 14.73
C LYS A 37 8.52 -2.49 15.43
N ILE A 38 7.30 -1.95 15.48
CA ILE A 38 6.98 -0.87 16.42
C ILE A 38 6.34 -1.52 17.63
N MET A 39 6.93 -1.36 18.81
CA MET A 39 6.32 -1.79 20.08
C MET A 39 5.82 -3.25 20.02
N HIS A 40 6.64 -4.14 19.47
CA HIS A 40 6.38 -5.58 19.21
C HIS A 40 5.44 -5.94 18.05
N ILE A 41 4.86 -4.97 17.34
CA ILE A 41 3.97 -5.24 16.20
C ILE A 41 4.75 -5.08 14.88
N PRO A 42 4.81 -6.11 14.02
CA PRO A 42 5.47 -6.00 12.71
C PRO A 42 4.69 -5.06 11.80
N MET A 43 5.34 -4.00 11.31
CA MET A 43 4.71 -3.00 10.44
C MET A 43 4.15 -3.61 9.15
N CYS A 44 4.77 -4.68 8.64
CA CYS A 44 4.33 -5.34 7.42
C CYS A 44 2.95 -5.97 7.55
N LEU A 45 2.56 -6.40 8.75
CA LEU A 45 1.21 -6.89 9.03
C LEU A 45 0.19 -5.75 8.94
N VAL A 46 0.52 -4.58 9.50
CA VAL A 46 -0.30 -3.37 9.40
C VAL A 46 -0.48 -2.94 7.94
N ILE A 47 0.61 -2.91 7.16
CA ILE A 47 0.58 -2.56 5.74
C ILE A 47 -0.25 -3.57 4.93
N LEU A 48 -0.13 -4.86 5.23
CA LEU A 48 -0.93 -5.92 4.59
C LEU A 48 -2.43 -5.69 4.82
N ILE A 49 -2.85 -5.39 6.05
CA ILE A 49 -4.24 -5.05 6.38
C ILE A 49 -4.67 -3.80 5.60
N CYS A 50 -3.81 -2.78 5.55
CA CYS A 50 -4.05 -1.55 4.80
C CYS A 50 -4.15 -1.75 3.29
N PHE A 51 -3.65 -2.84 2.72
CA PHE A 51 -3.92 -3.21 1.32
C PHE A 51 -5.18 -4.07 1.16
N PHE A 52 -5.45 -4.96 2.10
CA PHE A 52 -6.63 -5.84 2.08
C PHE A 52 -7.94 -5.06 2.17
N ILE A 53 -8.03 -4.06 3.05
CA ILE A 53 -9.26 -3.28 3.24
C ILE A 53 -9.64 -2.51 1.95
N PRO A 54 -8.74 -1.74 1.31
CA PRO A 54 -8.99 -1.14 0.00
C PRO A 54 -9.30 -2.15 -1.10
N LEU A 55 -8.68 -3.33 -1.10
CA LEU A 55 -8.97 -4.39 -2.07
C LEU A 55 -10.43 -4.85 -1.96
N ILE A 56 -10.89 -5.17 -0.75
CA ILE A 56 -12.27 -5.59 -0.49
C ILE A 56 -13.24 -4.44 -0.82
N ALA A 57 -12.95 -3.22 -0.38
CA ALA A 57 -13.76 -2.05 -0.70
C ALA A 57 -13.84 -1.78 -2.22
N HIS A 58 -12.75 -2.02 -2.95
CA HIS A 58 -12.74 -1.88 -4.40
C HIS A 58 -13.59 -2.95 -5.09
N LEU A 59 -13.49 -4.21 -4.67
CA LEU A 59 -14.28 -5.34 -5.19
C LEU A 59 -15.78 -5.15 -4.96
N LEU A 60 -16.15 -4.74 -3.76
CA LEU A 60 -17.55 -4.49 -3.37
C LEU A 60 -18.15 -3.25 -4.03
N LYS A 61 -17.32 -2.42 -4.72
CA LYS A 61 -17.72 -1.15 -5.37
C LYS A 61 -18.49 -0.18 -4.45
N LYS A 62 -18.40 -0.39 -3.14
CA LYS A 62 -19.06 0.37 -2.06
C LYS A 62 -17.96 0.80 -1.07
N TRP A 63 -18.25 1.72 -0.15
CA TRP A 63 -17.28 2.15 0.88
C TRP A 63 -16.04 2.88 0.32
N SER A 64 -16.23 3.76 -0.67
CA SER A 64 -15.13 4.57 -1.23
C SER A 64 -14.44 5.44 -0.20
N VAL A 65 -15.15 5.88 0.85
CA VAL A 65 -14.57 6.62 1.99
C VAL A 65 -13.57 5.74 2.74
N LEU A 66 -13.93 4.48 3.01
CA LEU A 66 -13.06 3.52 3.70
C LEU A 66 -11.82 3.21 2.86
N TYR A 67 -11.99 3.07 1.54
CA TYR A 67 -10.86 2.95 0.61
C TYR A 67 -9.88 4.11 0.80
N PHE A 68 -10.34 5.36 0.72
CA PHE A 68 -9.46 6.53 0.82
C PHE A 68 -8.84 6.68 2.20
N LEU A 69 -9.58 6.40 3.27
CA LEU A 69 -9.05 6.46 4.63
C LEU A 69 -7.87 5.51 4.82
N PHE A 70 -8.02 4.23 4.46
CA PHE A 70 -6.96 3.25 4.64
C PHE A 70 -5.79 3.45 3.66
N THR A 71 -6.06 3.76 2.39
CA THR A 71 -4.95 4.08 1.45
C THR A 71 -4.22 5.37 1.82
N GLY A 72 -4.94 6.37 2.32
CA GLY A 72 -4.38 7.64 2.73
C GLY A 72 -3.54 7.50 4.00
N LEU A 73 -4.06 6.78 5.00
CA LEU A 73 -3.35 6.50 6.25
C LEU A 73 -2.10 5.64 6.02
N ALA A 74 -2.18 4.62 5.16
CA ALA A 74 -1.01 3.84 4.78
C ALA A 74 0.00 4.67 3.97
N GLY A 75 -0.48 5.54 3.09
CA GLY A 75 0.37 6.48 2.33
C GLY A 75 1.11 7.46 3.23
N SER A 76 0.46 8.03 4.26
CA SER A 76 1.11 8.93 5.20
C SER A 76 2.14 8.21 6.07
N ILE A 77 1.87 6.98 6.52
CA ILE A 77 2.87 6.16 7.22
C ILE A 77 4.07 5.90 6.31
N ALA A 78 3.84 5.51 5.04
CA ALA A 78 4.91 5.29 4.08
C ALA A 78 5.73 6.56 3.81
N LEU A 79 5.10 7.74 3.87
CA LEU A 79 5.76 9.03 3.71
C LEU A 79 6.67 9.35 4.89
N ILE A 80 6.16 9.16 6.12
CA ILE A 80 6.97 9.33 7.33
C ILE A 80 8.14 8.34 7.33
N ALA A 81 7.90 7.06 7.00
CA ALA A 81 8.94 6.05 6.91
C ALA A 81 10.00 6.39 5.84
N SER A 82 9.57 6.91 4.69
CA SER A 82 10.45 7.36 3.61
C SER A 82 11.34 8.54 4.04
N ILE A 83 10.80 9.48 4.81
CA ILE A 83 11.56 10.60 5.38
C ILE A 83 12.55 10.10 6.45
N MET A 84 12.11 9.21 7.34
CA MET A 84 12.98 8.65 8.38
C MET A 84 14.14 7.82 7.81
N GLN A 85 13.88 7.08 6.72
CA GLN A 85 14.92 6.40 5.94
C GLN A 85 15.93 7.37 5.34
N TYR A 86 15.45 8.50 4.80
CA TYR A 86 16.31 9.52 4.18
C TYR A 86 17.22 10.20 5.22
N ILE A 87 16.70 10.44 6.43
CA ILE A 87 17.45 11.04 7.55
C ILE A 87 18.38 10.00 8.23
N GLY A 88 18.24 8.70 7.91
CA GLY A 88 19.03 7.62 8.50
C GLY A 88 18.57 7.22 9.91
N ASN A 89 17.36 7.61 10.31
CA ASN A 89 16.84 7.38 11.66
C ASN A 89 15.97 6.11 11.78
N ALA A 90 15.63 5.48 10.64
CA ALA A 90 14.95 4.19 10.59
C ALA A 90 15.36 3.43 9.32
N GLU A 91 15.53 2.11 9.41
CA GLU A 91 15.80 1.26 8.24
C GLU A 91 14.55 0.46 7.84
N CYS A 92 14.08 0.73 6.62
CA CYS A 92 13.11 -0.07 5.92
C CYS A 92 13.80 -1.26 5.24
N PRO A 93 13.12 -2.41 5.12
CA PRO A 93 13.69 -3.57 4.45
C PRO A 93 14.05 -3.20 3.01
N LYS A 94 15.27 -3.58 2.62
CA LYS A 94 15.81 -3.35 1.28
C LYS A 94 15.45 -4.56 0.41
N THR A 95 15.08 -4.30 -0.83
CA THR A 95 14.94 -5.34 -1.84
C THR A 95 16.31 -5.94 -2.18
N GLY A 96 16.35 -7.03 -2.96
CA GLY A 96 17.61 -7.59 -3.47
C GLY A 96 18.47 -6.62 -4.30
N SER A 97 17.90 -5.51 -4.78
CA SER A 97 18.60 -4.41 -5.44
C SER A 97 19.06 -3.29 -4.50
N GLY A 98 18.89 -3.45 -3.18
CA GLY A 98 19.30 -2.45 -2.17
C GLY A 98 18.31 -1.28 -2.00
N THR A 99 17.20 -1.27 -2.72
CA THR A 99 16.22 -0.16 -2.68
C THR A 99 15.24 -0.33 -1.51
N PRO A 100 15.02 0.70 -0.67
CA PRO A 100 14.08 0.60 0.46
C PRO A 100 12.63 0.39 -0.01
N MET A 101 11.96 -0.60 0.57
CA MET A 101 10.57 -0.94 0.21
C MET A 101 9.54 0.15 0.59
N CYS A 102 9.88 1.04 1.53
CA CYS A 102 9.03 2.16 1.92
C CYS A 102 8.78 3.14 0.76
N TYR A 103 9.76 3.32 -0.14
CA TYR A 103 9.57 4.15 -1.33
C TYR A 103 8.61 3.51 -2.35
N TYR A 104 8.68 2.19 -2.53
CA TYR A 104 7.72 1.48 -3.38
C TYR A 104 6.31 1.58 -2.81
N SER A 105 6.15 1.38 -1.50
CA SER A 105 4.86 1.52 -0.83
C SER A 105 4.28 2.92 -1.02
N LEU A 106 5.10 3.97 -0.88
CA LEU A 106 4.69 5.34 -1.12
C LEU A 106 4.18 5.57 -2.56
N ILE A 107 4.90 5.06 -3.56
CA ILE A 107 4.50 5.14 -4.97
C ILE A 107 3.20 4.38 -5.20
N LEU A 108 3.05 3.18 -4.64
CA LEU A 108 1.85 2.35 -4.79
C LEU A 108 0.63 3.05 -4.19
N PHE A 109 0.69 3.53 -2.95
CA PHE A 109 -0.43 4.20 -2.31
C PHE A 109 -0.78 5.53 -2.99
N SER A 110 0.23 6.32 -3.39
CA SER A 110 0.01 7.56 -4.15
C SER A 110 -0.70 7.29 -5.47
N SER A 111 -0.24 6.26 -6.20
CA SER A 111 -0.84 5.83 -7.46
C SER A 111 -2.29 5.36 -7.26
N LEU A 112 -2.57 4.58 -6.22
CA LEU A 112 -3.91 4.10 -5.88
C LEU A 112 -4.88 5.24 -5.56
N ILE A 113 -4.43 6.28 -4.86
CA ILE A 113 -5.23 7.47 -4.55
C ILE A 113 -5.57 8.23 -5.84
N ILE A 114 -4.57 8.54 -6.67
CA ILE A 114 -4.74 9.29 -7.92
C ILE A 114 -5.67 8.52 -8.89
N LEU A 115 -5.43 7.23 -9.10
CA LEU A 115 -6.29 6.39 -9.95
C LEU A 115 -7.72 6.35 -9.44
N LYS A 116 -7.93 6.25 -8.12
CA LYS A 116 -9.28 6.21 -7.54
C LYS A 116 -10.02 7.54 -7.74
N ILE A 117 -9.33 8.67 -7.57
CA ILE A 117 -9.90 10.00 -7.87
C ILE A 117 -10.30 10.08 -9.34
N PHE A 118 -9.44 9.65 -10.26
CA PHE A 118 -9.76 9.64 -11.69
C PHE A 118 -10.96 8.73 -12.01
N TYR A 119 -11.00 7.53 -11.42
CA TYR A 119 -12.11 6.60 -11.55
C TYR A 119 -13.44 7.19 -11.09
N LEU A 120 -13.46 7.88 -9.94
CA LEU A 120 -14.66 8.52 -9.41
C LEU A 120 -15.08 9.75 -10.23
N LYS A 121 -14.13 10.59 -10.64
CA LYS A 121 -14.41 11.75 -11.51
C LYS A 121 -14.99 11.32 -12.86
N SER A 122 -14.49 10.21 -13.42
CA SER A 122 -15.07 9.58 -14.62
C SER A 122 -16.47 9.01 -14.40
N LYS A 123 -16.87 8.72 -13.16
CA LYS A 123 -18.24 8.27 -12.82
C LYS A 123 -19.23 9.42 -12.76
N ILE A 124 -18.77 10.64 -12.40
CA ILE A 124 -19.61 11.84 -12.26
C ILE A 124 -19.88 12.50 -13.63
N LYS A 125 -18.95 12.33 -14.59
CA LYS A 125 -19.02 12.95 -15.91
C LYS A 125 -19.78 12.13 -16.97
N GLN A 126 -20.40 11.01 -16.58
CA GLN A 126 -21.25 10.14 -17.40
C GLN A 126 -22.64 10.09 -16.78
#